data_AF-A0A923IEW7-F1
#
_entry.id   AF-A0A923IEW7-F1
#
_cell.length_a   1.000
_cell.length_b   1.000
_cell.length_c   1.000
_cell.angle_alpha   90.00
_cell.angle_beta   90.00
_cell.angle_gamma   90.00
#
_symmetry.space_group_name_H-M   'P 1'
#
loop_
_entity.id
_entity.type
_entity.pdbx_description
1 polymer ?
#
loop_
_entity_poly.entity_id
_entity_poly.type
_entity_poly.pdbx_seq_one_letter_code
_entity_poly.pdbx_strand_id
1 'polypeptide(L)' 'MLMELLYRFCSIRQPEIGKLLGGIDYSAVSQARKRLHTKIESDPQWAKEFSEIEGKLSQMSSIKI' A
#
# COMPACT_ATOMS: atom_id res chain seq x y z
N MET A 1 -4.63 2.25 -1.81
CA MET A 1 -4.38 1.21 -0.79
C MET A 1 -3.49 0.10 -1.33
N LEU A 2 -3.92 -0.67 -2.34
CA LEU A 2 -3.14 -1.77 -2.93
C LEU A 2 -1.67 -1.41 -3.26
N MET A 3 -1.44 -0.29 -3.96
CA MET A 3 -0.08 0.18 -4.30
C MET A 3 0.81 0.45 -3.08
N GLU A 4 0.24 0.88 -1.94
CA GLU A 4 1.01 1.08 -0.71
C GLU A 4 1.37 -0.26 -0.08
N LEU A 5 0.43 -1.21 -0.08
CA LEU A 5 0.62 -2.54 0.48
C LEU A 5 1.70 -3.30 -0.30
N LEU A 6 1.65 -3.30 -1.64
CA LEU A 6 2.67 -3.92 -2.49
C LEU A 6 4.06 -3.31 -2.29
N TYR A 7 4.11 -2.00 -2.06
CA TYR A 7 5.37 -1.31 -1.80
C TYR A 7 5.96 -1.70 -0.43
N ARG A 8 5.14 -1.70 0.63
CA ARG A 8 5.60 -1.95 2.01
C ARG A 8 5.84 -3.43 2.30
N PHE A 9 4.89 -4.30 1.96
CA PHE A 9 4.89 -5.70 2.39
C PHE A 9 5.47 -6.67 1.37
N CYS A 10 5.55 -6.27 0.10
CA CYS A 10 6.08 -7.13 -0.96
C CYS A 10 7.41 -6.62 -1.52
N SER A 11 7.94 -5.52 -0.99
CA SER A 11 9.18 -4.87 -1.44
C SER A 11 9.23 -4.58 -2.95
N ILE A 12 8.07 -4.37 -3.58
CA ILE A 12 7.96 -4.10 -5.02
C ILE A 12 8.16 -2.60 -5.26
N ARG A 13 9.07 -2.24 -6.18
CA ARG A 13 9.34 -0.83 -6.47
C ARG A 13 8.20 -0.22 -7.28
N GLN A 14 8.02 1.09 -7.17
CA GLN A 14 6.91 1.80 -7.81
C GLN A 14 6.78 1.58 -9.33
N PRO A 15 7.87 1.54 -10.12
CA PRO A 15 7.76 1.20 -11.54
C PRO A 15 7.27 -0.24 -11.79
N GLU A 16 7.64 -1.18 -10.92
CA GLU A 16 7.21 -2.58 -11.01
C GLU A 16 5.74 -2.74 -10.62
N ILE A 17 5.28 -2.01 -9.59
CA ILE A 17 3.85 -1.89 -9.25
C ILE A 17 3.07 -1.33 -10.44
N GLY A 18 3.60 -0.30 -11.10
CA GLY A 18 2.99 0.31 -12.28
C GLY A 18 2.77 -0.70 -13.41
N LYS A 19 3.82 -1.46 -13.75
CA LYS A 19 3.75 -2.56 -14.73
C LYS A 19 2.75 -3.64 -14.32
N LEU A 20 2.78 -4.07 -13.05
CA LEU A 20 1.91 -5.12 -12.52
C LEU A 20 0.42 -4.74 -12.61
N LEU A 21 0.10 -3.46 -12.40
CA LEU A 21 -1.27 -2.96 -12.39
C LEU A 21 -1.76 -2.45 -13.76
N GLY A 22 -1.20 -2.98 -14.85
CA GLY A 22 -1.65 -2.67 -16.21
C GLY A 22 -0.92 -1.50 -16.88
N GLY A 23 0.35 -1.26 -16.53
CA GLY A 23 1.17 -0.22 -17.16
C GLY A 23 0.90 1.19 -16.63
N ILE A 24 0.52 1.31 -15.36
CA ILE A 24 0.36 2.60 -14.69
C ILE A 24 1.73 3.29 -14.56
N ASP A 25 1.79 4.58 -14.87
CA ASP A 25 3.02 5.36 -14.72
C ASP A 25 3.50 5.39 -13.26
N TYR A 26 4.83 5.35 -13.06
CA TYR A 26 5.42 5.33 -11.73
C TYR A 26 5.01 6.57 -10.90
N SER A 27 4.82 7.73 -11.54
CA SER A 27 4.41 8.95 -10.86
C SER A 27 2.98 8.82 -10.35
N ALA A 28 2.09 8.17 -11.10
CA ALA A 28 0.73 7.89 -10.65
C ALA A 28 0.71 6.93 -9.45
N VAL A 29 1.58 5.92 -9.44
CA VAL A 29 1.80 5.05 -8.27
C VAL A 29 2.27 5.88 -7.07
N SER A 30 3.28 6.73 -7.26
CA SER A 30 3.82 7.60 -6.21
C SER A 30 2.77 8.54 -5.62
N GLN A 31 1.97 9.17 -6.48
CA GLN A 31 0.92 10.09 -6.04
C GLN A 31 -0.22 9.35 -5.32
N ALA A 32 -0.62 8.17 -5.80
CA ALA A 32 -1.64 7.37 -5.13
C ALA A 32 -1.21 6.96 -3.70
N ARG A 33 0.07 6.60 -3.54
CA ARG A 33 0.67 6.29 -2.25
C ARG A 33 0.68 7.49 -1.30
N LYS A 34 1.17 8.65 -1.77
CA LYS A 34 1.15 9.90 -0.99
C LYS A 34 -0.25 10.30 -0.54
N ARG A 35 -1.23 10.28 -1.46
CA ARG A 35 -2.63 10.60 -1.13
C ARG A 35 -3.23 9.66 -0.09
N LEU A 36 -2.90 8.37 -0.15
CA LEU A 36 -3.34 7.42 0.86
C LEU A 36 -2.72 7.73 2.23
N HIS A 37 -1.42 8.04 2.26
CA HIS A 37 -0.75 8.42 3.51
C HIS A 37 -1.43 9.61 4.18
N THR A 38 -1.68 10.67 3.42
CA THR A 38 -2.40 11.85 3.93
C THR A 38 -3.78 11.49 4.45
N LYS A 39 -4.52 10.61 3.78
CA LYS A 39 -5.84 10.15 4.26
C LYS A 39 -5.74 9.38 5.58
N ILE A 40 -4.75 8.50 5.72
CA ILE A 40 -4.50 7.75 6.96
C ILE A 40 -4.16 8.71 8.10
N GLU A 41 -3.37 9.74 7.84
CA GLU A 41 -3.00 10.75 8.86
C GLU A 41 -4.17 11.65 9.25
N SER A 42 -5.04 11.99 8.31
CA SER A 42 -6.11 12.98 8.54
C SER A 42 -7.45 12.37 8.97
N ASP A 43 -7.68 11.08 8.73
CA ASP A 43 -8.97 10.43 8.95
C ASP A 43 -8.82 9.11 9.74
N PRO A 44 -9.33 9.07 11.00
CA PRO A 44 -9.27 7.88 11.84
C PRO A 44 -9.92 6.63 11.22
N GLN A 45 -10.93 6.78 10.36
CA GLN A 45 -11.56 5.64 9.70
C GLN A 45 -10.58 4.99 8.71
N TRP A 46 -9.87 5.79 7.91
CA TRP A 46 -8.86 5.28 6.98
C TRP A 46 -7.69 4.63 7.72
N ALA A 47 -7.28 5.20 8.86
CA ALA A 47 -6.25 4.59 9.70
C ALA A 47 -6.69 3.21 10.23
N LYS A 48 -7.93 3.11 10.73
CA LYS A 48 -8.50 1.84 11.21
C LYS A 48 -8.56 0.80 10.10
N GLU A 49 -9.13 1.14 8.94
CA GLU A 49 -9.24 0.22 7.81
C GLU A 49 -7.86 -0.28 7.34
N PHE A 50 -6.87 0.62 7.25
CA PHE A 50 -5.51 0.24 6.85
C PHE A 50 -4.87 -0.71 7.87
N SER A 51 -4.98 -0.43 9.16
CA SER A 51 -4.44 -1.27 10.23
C SER A 51 -5.08 -2.65 10.30
N GLU A 52 -6.40 -2.74 10.06
CA GLU A 52 -7.09 -4.05 10.00
C GLU A 52 -6.57 -4.92 8.85
N ILE A 53 -6.30 -4.33 7.69
CA ILE A 53 -5.74 -5.04 6.54
C ILE A 53 -4.30 -5.46 6.82
N GLU A 54 -3.47 -4.56 7.36
CA GLU A 54 -2.09 -4.85 7.78
C GLU A 54 -2.04 -6.00 8.80
N GLY A 55 -2.94 -5.99 9.79
CA GLY A 55 -3.07 -7.05 10.79
C GLY A 55 -3.42 -8.41 10.16
N LYS A 56 -4.41 -8.44 9.25
CA LYS A 56 -4.78 -9.67 8.52
C LYS A 56 -3.64 -10.19 7.65
N LEU A 57 -2.95 -9.31 6.93
CA LEU A 57 -1.81 -9.69 6.09
C LEU A 57 -0.66 -10.27 6.93
N SER A 58 -0.37 -9.66 8.08
CA SER A 58 0.66 -10.13 9.01
C SER A 58 0.32 -11.49 9.64
N GLN A 59 -0.95 -11.75 9.91
CA GLN A 59 -1.42 -13.06 10.39
C GLN A 59 -1.30 -14.14 9.31
N MET A 60 -1.63 -13.80 8.06
CA MET A 60 -1.56 -14.74 6.94
C MET A 60 -0.12 -15.08 6.54
N SER A 61 0.82 -14.15 6.69
CA SER A 61 2.16 -14.31 6.14
C SER A 61 3.06 -15.28 6.91
N SER A 62 2.81 -15.60 8.20
CA SER A 62 3.65 -16.47 9.06
C SER A 62 5.17 -16.17 9.07
N ILE A 63 5.60 -15.10 8.41
CA ILE A 63 6.98 -14.64 8.32
C ILE A 63 7.01 -13.35 9.15
N LYS A 64 7.79 -13.38 10.23
CA LYS A 64 8.18 -12.16 10.95
C LYS A 64 8.82 -11.22 9.94
N ILE A 65 8.11 -10.15 9.58
CA ILE A 65 8.68 -8.99 8.86
C ILE A 65 9.48 -8.17 9.88
#